data_AF-A0A178ARD4-F1
#
_entry.id   AF-A0A178ARD4-F1
#
_cell.length_a   1.000
_cell.length_b   1.000
_cell.length_c   1.000
_cell.angle_alpha   90.00
_cell.angle_beta   90.00
_cell.angle_gamma   90.00
#
_symmetry.space_group_name_H-M   'P 1'
#
loop_
_entity.id
_entity.type
_entity.pdbx_description
1 polymer ?
#
loop_
_entity_poly.entity_id
_entity_poly.type
_entity_poly.pdbx_seq_one_letter_code
_entity_poly.pdbx_strand_id
1 'polypeptide(L)'
;MVDTATIISIVIAVVSFLGTIIVAFIGQATARDIEDKRAELEQKLDEFREKRQEKKDLAALTAKYAQPLMVAAYELQARLYELLEYPISKEHLEMREGLEDIKIFTCYSFARFLAWTHILQSKTQYFSFTTDKDLKKIGDLILRLNEEFDRRRGDNGENVGVWPGPRHLISERMIKNASHENDVPLDTIVSGYNVFLSNWKTHFMEPMAYFCQWIDDMVMARKIRKGGWDSAMRATQHNLVDMVQYLDRTKMYSSYLRKVKKVQWFCDCVTCNPEDRTPLRYRGDSRHNDQGLRPWYVNEKLDRAYDEMITLEPLEEMTCTTGFNQTLAGPLGKNNMRRRA
;
A
#
# COMPACT_ATOMS: atom_id res chain seq x y z
N MET A 1 32.35 63.03 78.11
CA MET A 1 31.99 61.60 78.21
C MET A 1 31.02 61.33 77.08
N VAL A 2 31.34 60.39 76.18
CA VAL A 2 30.41 60.00 75.12
C VAL A 2 29.30 59.18 75.76
N ASP A 3 28.06 59.56 75.51
CA ASP A 3 26.89 58.93 76.10
C ASP A 3 26.68 57.52 75.53
N THR A 4 26.41 56.54 76.39
CA THR A 4 26.33 55.12 76.00
C THR A 4 25.19 54.87 75.02
N ALA A 5 24.12 55.66 75.10
CA ALA A 5 23.00 55.63 74.17
C ALA A 5 23.41 55.93 72.71
N THR A 6 24.32 56.88 72.50
CA THR A 6 24.79 57.26 71.16
C THR A 6 25.63 56.16 70.52
N ILE A 7 26.46 55.47 71.32
CA ILE A 7 27.27 54.34 70.86
C ILE A 7 26.36 53.17 70.43
N ILE A 8 25.33 52.87 71.22
CA ILE A 8 24.36 51.80 70.90
C ILE A 8 23.61 52.11 69.59
N SER A 9 23.16 53.34 69.39
CA SER A 9 22.47 53.77 68.16
C SER A 9 23.35 53.60 66.91
N ILE A 10 24.64 53.94 66.98
CA ILE A 10 25.57 53.81 65.85
C ILE A 10 25.80 52.35 65.52
N VAL A 11 25.99 51.50 66.54
CA VAL A 11 26.18 50.05 66.35
C VAL A 11 24.95 49.42 65.69
N ILE A 12 23.73 49.75 66.13
CA ILE A 12 22.49 49.23 65.54
C ILE A 12 22.34 49.69 64.09
N ALA A 13 22.65 50.96 63.78
CA ALA A 13 22.57 51.48 62.42
C ALA A 13 23.56 50.78 61.47
N VAL A 14 24.80 50.52 61.92
CA VAL A 14 25.82 49.81 61.13
C VAL A 14 25.42 48.34 60.91
N VAL A 15 24.93 47.65 61.94
CA VAL A 15 24.47 46.26 61.83
C VAL A 15 23.26 46.15 60.89
N SER A 16 22.32 47.11 60.98
CA SER A 16 21.14 47.15 60.10
C SER A 16 21.51 47.42 58.65
N PHE A 17 22.47 48.33 58.41
CA PHE A 17 22.98 48.65 57.08
C PHE A 17 23.77 47.48 56.46
N LEU A 18 24.59 46.78 57.25
CA LEU A 18 25.28 45.58 56.79
C LEU A 18 24.29 44.45 56.49
N GLY A 19 23.25 44.29 57.31
CA GLY A 19 22.18 43.32 57.09
C GLY A 19 21.44 43.55 55.77
N THR A 20 21.10 44.79 55.43
CA THR A 20 20.41 45.11 54.15
C THR A 20 21.30 44.88 52.93
N ILE A 21 22.60 45.18 53.01
CA ILE A 21 23.55 44.91 51.91
C ILE A 21 23.68 43.41 51.64
N ILE A 22 23.81 42.60 52.69
CA ILE A 22 23.93 41.14 52.55
C ILE A 22 22.66 40.54 51.93
N VAL A 23 21.48 40.96 52.40
CA VAL A 23 20.18 40.50 51.86
C VAL A 23 20.01 40.93 50.40
N ALA A 24 20.37 42.16 50.04
CA ALA A 24 20.29 42.65 48.66
C ALA A 24 21.22 41.86 47.73
N PHE A 25 22.43 41.54 48.18
CA PHE A 25 23.40 40.77 47.39
C PHE A 25 22.96 39.32 47.18
N ILE A 26 22.48 38.65 48.24
CA ILE A 26 21.91 37.30 48.14
C ILE A 26 20.67 37.31 47.25
N GLY A 27 19.81 38.33 47.38
CA GLY A 27 18.63 38.52 46.53
C GLY A 27 19.00 38.66 45.05
N GLN A 28 20.04 39.43 44.73
CA GLN A 28 20.48 39.63 43.35
C GLN A 28 21.15 38.39 42.75
N ALA A 29 21.95 37.67 43.54
CA ALA A 29 22.59 36.43 43.10
C ALA A 29 21.56 35.31 42.87
N THR A 30 20.59 35.17 43.77
CA THR A 30 19.50 34.20 43.63
C THR A 30 18.55 34.55 42.50
N ALA A 31 18.28 35.85 42.27
CA ALA A 31 17.46 36.29 41.13
C ALA A 31 18.07 35.88 39.77
N ARG A 32 19.38 36.04 39.59
CA ARG A 32 20.07 35.62 38.35
C ARG A 32 20.02 34.11 38.12
N ASP A 33 20.29 33.30 39.16
CA ASP A 33 20.23 31.83 39.06
C ASP A 33 18.79 31.35 38.76
N ILE A 34 17.77 32.05 39.28
CA ILE A 34 16.36 31.77 38.99
C ILE A 34 16.01 32.14 37.54
N GLU A 35 16.53 33.27 37.02
CA GLU A 35 16.32 33.70 35.63
C GLU A 35 16.94 32.72 34.64
N ASP A 36 18.19 32.28 34.86
CA ASP A 36 18.87 31.32 34.00
C ASP A 36 18.13 29.97 33.96
N LYS A 37 17.70 29.47 35.13
CA LYS A 37 16.91 28.24 35.22
C LYS A 37 15.54 28.36 34.57
N ARG A 38 14.91 29.54 34.61
CA ARG A 38 13.64 29.78 33.90
C ARG A 38 13.84 29.76 32.39
N ALA A 39 14.89 30.40 31.87
CA ALA A 39 15.20 30.38 30.45
C ALA A 39 15.47 28.95 29.94
N GLU A 40 16.23 28.15 30.69
CA GLU A 40 16.48 26.74 30.35
C GLU A 40 15.17 25.91 30.37
N LEU A 41 14.29 26.15 31.34
CA LEU A 41 13.01 25.45 31.44
C LEU A 41 12.06 25.86 30.30
N GLU A 42 12.00 27.14 29.94
CA GLU A 42 11.22 27.66 28.83
C GLU A 42 11.70 27.07 27.50
N GLN A 43 13.00 27.05 27.26
CA GLN A 43 13.56 26.42 26.07
C GLN A 43 13.19 24.93 25.98
N LYS A 44 13.33 24.18 27.08
CA LYS A 44 12.91 22.77 27.11
C LYS A 44 11.42 22.61 26.85
N LEU A 45 10.59 23.48 27.43
CA LEU A 45 9.14 23.44 27.26
C LEU A 45 8.76 23.69 25.79
N ASP A 46 9.42 24.62 25.12
CA ASP A 46 9.18 24.94 23.72
C ASP A 46 9.65 23.80 22.81
N GLU A 47 10.82 23.22 23.05
CA GLU A 47 11.26 21.99 22.34
C GLU A 47 10.27 20.82 22.53
N PHE A 48 9.71 20.66 23.73
CA PHE A 48 8.69 19.64 24.00
C PHE A 48 7.37 19.94 23.29
N ARG A 49 6.98 21.21 23.18
CA ARG A 49 5.77 21.65 22.48
C ARG A 49 5.90 21.43 20.98
N GLU A 50 7.03 21.82 20.38
CA GLU A 50 7.33 21.61 18.96
C GLU A 50 7.27 20.12 18.60
N LYS A 51 8.01 19.27 19.33
CA LYS A 51 7.96 17.81 19.12
C LYS A 51 6.56 17.21 19.28
N ARG A 52 5.75 17.75 20.17
CA ARG A 52 4.35 17.30 20.35
C ARG A 52 3.46 17.77 19.21
N GLN A 53 3.70 18.97 18.69
CA GLN A 53 2.96 19.53 17.58
C GLN A 53 3.27 18.77 16.28
N GLU A 54 4.54 18.53 15.98
CA GLU A 54 4.98 17.69 14.85
C GLU A 54 4.33 16.31 14.86
N LYS A 55 4.30 15.65 16.03
CA LYS A 55 3.63 14.34 16.19
C LYS A 55 2.13 14.40 15.91
N LYS A 56 1.44 15.47 16.36
CA LYS A 56 0.01 15.64 16.10
C LYS A 56 -0.25 15.89 14.61
N ASP A 57 0.56 16.73 13.99
CA ASP A 57 0.40 17.08 12.57
C ASP A 57 0.64 15.86 11.68
N LEU A 58 1.65 15.05 12.03
CA LEU A 58 1.92 13.79 11.35
C LEU A 58 0.80 12.75 11.55
N ALA A 59 0.28 12.61 12.77
CA ALA A 59 -0.84 11.71 13.04
C ALA A 59 -2.10 12.14 12.26
N ALA A 60 -2.34 13.44 12.14
CA ALA A 60 -3.44 14.00 11.35
C ALA A 60 -3.26 13.74 9.85
N LEU A 61 -2.04 13.94 9.32
CA LEU A 61 -1.69 13.60 7.93
C LEU A 61 -1.89 12.10 7.66
N THR A 62 -1.41 11.24 8.57
CA THR A 62 -1.56 9.80 8.46
C THR A 62 -3.03 9.41 8.43
N ALA A 63 -3.85 9.93 9.33
CA ALA A 63 -5.29 9.67 9.34
C ALA A 63 -5.97 10.14 8.05
N LYS A 64 -5.56 11.30 7.52
CA LYS A 64 -6.10 11.87 6.27
C LYS A 64 -5.84 10.99 5.05
N TYR A 65 -4.66 10.41 4.93
CA TYR A 65 -4.25 9.61 3.75
C TYR A 65 -4.42 8.09 3.93
N ALA A 66 -4.50 7.60 5.17
CA ALA A 66 -4.75 6.19 5.46
C ALA A 66 -6.11 5.71 4.94
N GLN A 67 -7.16 6.53 5.06
CA GLN A 67 -8.50 6.15 4.63
C GLN A 67 -8.59 5.97 3.09
N PRO A 68 -8.14 6.93 2.24
CA PRO A 68 -8.10 6.70 0.80
C PRO A 68 -7.24 5.50 0.39
N LEU A 69 -6.09 5.29 1.04
CA LEU A 69 -5.24 4.13 0.81
C LEU A 69 -5.97 2.82 1.14
N MET A 70 -6.66 2.77 2.28
CA MET A 70 -7.46 1.61 2.68
C MET A 70 -8.54 1.29 1.64
N VAL A 71 -9.27 2.29 1.16
CA VAL A 71 -10.32 2.08 0.15
C VAL A 71 -9.72 1.58 -1.16
N ALA A 72 -8.59 2.15 -1.60
CA ALA A 72 -7.89 1.68 -2.79
C ALA A 72 -7.36 0.24 -2.63
N ALA A 73 -6.82 -0.11 -1.46
CA ALA A 73 -6.38 -1.47 -1.16
C ALA A 73 -7.56 -2.46 -1.12
N TYR A 74 -8.70 -2.05 -0.56
CA TYR A 74 -9.93 -2.84 -0.51
C TYR A 74 -10.48 -3.13 -1.91
N GLU A 75 -10.54 -2.12 -2.78
CA GLU A 75 -11.02 -2.31 -4.14
C GLU A 75 -10.08 -3.19 -4.98
N LEU A 76 -8.76 -2.97 -4.86
CA LEU A 76 -7.79 -3.79 -5.57
C LEU A 76 -7.83 -5.25 -5.08
N GLN A 77 -7.88 -5.51 -3.77
CA GLN A 77 -7.98 -6.89 -3.29
C GLN A 77 -9.29 -7.56 -3.70
N ALA A 78 -10.40 -6.82 -3.76
CA ALA A 78 -11.68 -7.35 -4.21
C ALA A 78 -11.61 -7.72 -5.69
N ARG A 79 -11.03 -6.83 -6.52
CA ARG A 79 -10.83 -7.10 -7.94
C ARG A 79 -9.94 -8.31 -8.19
N LEU A 80 -8.84 -8.44 -7.45
CA LEU A 80 -7.97 -9.61 -7.54
C LEU A 80 -8.70 -10.88 -7.08
N TYR A 81 -9.47 -10.82 -5.99
CA TYR A 81 -10.28 -11.96 -5.54
C TYR A 81 -11.27 -12.41 -6.62
N GLU A 82 -11.96 -11.47 -7.27
CA GLU A 82 -12.88 -11.78 -8.37
C GLU A 82 -12.17 -12.49 -9.52
N LEU A 83 -11.03 -11.94 -9.96
CA LEU A 83 -10.23 -12.53 -11.03
C LEU A 83 -9.59 -13.87 -10.67
N LEU A 84 -9.40 -14.18 -9.38
CA LEU A 84 -8.68 -15.39 -8.92
C LEU A 84 -9.60 -16.52 -8.47
N GLU A 85 -10.81 -16.21 -7.99
CA GLU A 85 -11.74 -17.16 -7.38
C GLU A 85 -13.06 -17.32 -8.16
N TYR A 86 -13.47 -16.33 -8.97
CA TYR A 86 -14.67 -16.46 -9.79
C TYR A 86 -14.36 -16.90 -11.22
N PRO A 87 -15.31 -17.57 -11.90
CA PRO A 87 -15.22 -17.83 -13.33
C PRO A 87 -15.17 -16.51 -14.11
N ILE A 88 -14.36 -16.46 -15.17
CA ILE A 88 -14.40 -15.36 -16.14
C ILE A 88 -15.35 -15.81 -17.25
N SER A 89 -16.42 -15.06 -17.49
CA SER A 89 -17.40 -15.39 -18.52
C SER A 89 -16.77 -15.53 -19.90
N LYS A 90 -17.33 -16.40 -20.74
CA LYS A 90 -16.85 -16.65 -22.11
C LYS A 90 -16.82 -15.39 -22.97
N GLU A 91 -17.85 -14.56 -22.87
CA GLU A 91 -18.01 -13.32 -23.64
C GLU A 91 -16.82 -12.36 -23.42
N HIS A 92 -16.36 -12.25 -22.18
CA HIS A 92 -15.20 -11.42 -21.86
C HIS A 92 -13.86 -12.00 -22.34
N LEU A 93 -13.77 -13.30 -22.62
CA LEU A 93 -12.53 -13.95 -23.07
C LEU A 93 -12.43 -14.01 -24.59
N GLU A 94 -13.56 -14.19 -25.28
CA GLU A 94 -13.62 -14.33 -26.74
C GLU A 94 -13.75 -12.99 -27.45
N MET A 95 -14.28 -11.95 -26.80
CA MET A 95 -14.32 -10.60 -27.36
C MET A 95 -13.06 -9.83 -26.98
N ARG A 96 -12.44 -9.21 -27.98
CA ARG A 96 -11.25 -8.37 -27.80
C ARG A 96 -11.51 -7.27 -26.77
N GLU A 97 -12.63 -6.57 -26.92
CA GLU A 97 -13.04 -5.48 -26.04
C GLU A 97 -13.24 -5.94 -24.60
N GLY A 98 -13.84 -7.12 -24.41
CA GLY A 98 -14.08 -7.68 -23.08
C GLY A 98 -12.78 -8.01 -22.34
N LEU A 99 -11.78 -8.53 -23.05
CA LEU A 99 -10.47 -8.83 -22.48
C LEU A 99 -9.64 -7.55 -22.27
N GLU A 100 -9.70 -6.56 -23.18
CA GLU A 100 -9.12 -5.23 -22.95
C GLU A 100 -9.73 -4.56 -21.71
N ASP A 101 -11.05 -4.62 -21.55
CA ASP A 101 -11.75 -4.04 -20.40
C ASP A 101 -11.30 -4.70 -19.08
N ILE A 102 -11.16 -6.03 -19.04
CA ILE A 102 -10.62 -6.73 -17.87
C ILE A 102 -9.22 -6.21 -17.54
N LYS A 103 -8.34 -6.07 -18.53
CA LYS A 103 -6.96 -5.61 -18.32
C LYS A 103 -6.93 -4.16 -17.85
N ILE A 104 -7.55 -3.25 -18.59
CA ILE A 104 -7.51 -1.81 -18.35
C ILE A 104 -8.12 -1.48 -16.99
N PHE A 105 -9.27 -2.06 -16.66
CA PHE A 105 -9.91 -1.80 -15.37
C PHE A 105 -9.09 -2.33 -14.19
N THR A 106 -8.45 -3.49 -14.34
CA THR A 106 -7.59 -4.04 -13.29
C THR A 106 -6.31 -3.22 -13.14
N CYS A 107 -5.70 -2.79 -14.25
CA CYS A 107 -4.56 -1.88 -14.25
C CYS A 107 -4.92 -0.52 -13.63
N TYR A 108 -6.14 -0.02 -13.82
CA TYR A 108 -6.62 1.17 -13.13
C TYR A 108 -6.65 0.99 -11.61
N SER A 109 -7.15 -0.15 -11.12
CA SER A 109 -7.14 -0.46 -9.68
C SER A 109 -5.71 -0.49 -9.11
N PHE A 110 -4.75 -1.07 -9.84
CA PHE A 110 -3.33 -1.00 -9.48
C PHE A 110 -2.82 0.43 -9.48
N ALA A 111 -3.09 1.21 -10.53
CA ALA A 111 -2.65 2.60 -10.67
C ALA A 111 -3.11 3.46 -9.50
N ARG A 112 -4.38 3.33 -9.12
CA ARG A 112 -4.99 4.07 -8.02
C ARG A 112 -4.37 3.69 -6.67
N PHE A 113 -4.13 2.40 -6.43
CA PHE A 113 -3.44 1.94 -5.24
C PHE A 113 -2.02 2.52 -5.17
N LEU A 114 -1.24 2.41 -6.25
CA LEU A 114 0.12 2.92 -6.35
C LEU A 114 0.17 4.44 -6.10
N ALA A 115 -0.76 5.20 -6.70
CA ALA A 115 -0.87 6.64 -6.48
C ALA A 115 -1.08 6.99 -5.00
N TRP A 116 -1.99 6.31 -4.30
CA TRP A 116 -2.21 6.57 -2.87
C TRP A 116 -1.02 6.16 -1.99
N THR A 117 -0.33 5.07 -2.32
CA THR A 117 0.92 4.71 -1.63
C THR A 117 1.99 5.79 -1.82
N HIS A 118 2.12 6.33 -3.02
CA HIS A 118 3.07 7.38 -3.34
C HIS A 118 2.72 8.70 -2.63
N ILE A 119 1.44 9.09 -2.61
CA ILE A 119 0.97 10.26 -1.86
C ILE A 119 1.30 10.11 -0.38
N LEU A 120 1.00 8.96 0.23
CA LEU A 120 1.31 8.72 1.64
C LEU A 120 2.82 8.83 1.90
N GLN A 121 3.65 8.16 1.10
CA GLN A 121 5.11 8.19 1.24
C GLN A 121 5.69 9.61 1.08
N SER A 122 5.21 10.35 0.09
CA SER A 122 5.66 11.72 -0.16
C SER A 122 5.28 12.66 1.01
N LYS A 123 4.11 12.46 1.63
CA LYS A 123 3.57 13.35 2.67
C LYS A 123 3.94 13.04 4.10
N THR A 124 4.20 11.80 4.44
CA THR A 124 4.66 11.48 5.79
C THR A 124 6.13 11.81 5.98
N GLN A 125 6.85 12.12 4.88
CA GLN A 125 8.31 12.12 4.76
C GLN A 125 8.88 10.75 5.23
N TYR A 126 9.93 10.22 4.61
CA TYR A 126 10.48 8.91 4.98
C TYR A 126 10.97 8.81 6.46
N PHE A 127 10.97 9.92 7.20
CA PHE A 127 11.59 10.09 8.51
C PHE A 127 10.80 9.58 9.72
N SER A 128 9.49 9.32 9.63
CA SER A 128 8.72 8.93 10.82
C SER A 128 8.69 7.42 11.15
N PHE A 129 9.11 6.55 10.22
CA PHE A 129 9.01 5.09 10.42
C PHE A 129 9.81 4.56 11.63
N THR A 130 10.69 5.37 12.23
CA THR A 130 11.45 5.04 13.45
C THR A 130 10.72 5.35 14.75
N THR A 131 9.78 6.31 14.76
CA THR A 131 9.18 6.86 15.99
C THR A 131 7.70 6.53 16.15
N ASP A 132 6.97 6.44 15.04
CA ASP A 132 5.54 6.11 15.06
C ASP A 132 5.31 4.64 14.70
N LYS A 133 4.72 3.88 15.64
CA LYS A 133 4.46 2.44 15.47
C LYS A 133 3.44 2.19 14.35
N ASP A 134 2.46 3.06 14.19
CA ASP A 134 1.40 2.89 13.19
C ASP A 134 1.98 3.09 11.80
N LEU A 135 2.73 4.17 11.59
CA LEU A 135 3.42 4.42 10.33
C LEU A 135 4.43 3.33 10.02
N LYS A 136 5.22 2.89 11.00
CA LYS A 136 6.15 1.76 10.81
C LYS A 136 5.43 0.53 10.25
N LYS A 137 4.28 0.19 10.82
CA LYS A 137 3.50 -0.96 10.37
C LYS A 137 2.90 -0.77 8.98
N ILE A 138 2.45 0.44 8.63
CA ILE A 138 1.99 0.76 7.27
C ILE A 138 3.17 0.65 6.29
N GLY A 139 4.34 1.18 6.66
CA GLY A 139 5.58 1.06 5.89
C GLY A 139 5.97 -0.40 5.64
N ASP A 140 5.92 -1.25 6.67
CA ASP A 140 6.18 -2.69 6.55
C ASP A 140 5.20 -3.37 5.58
N LEU A 141 3.92 -3.00 5.61
CA LEU A 141 2.90 -3.55 4.71
C LEU A 141 3.12 -3.10 3.25
N ILE A 142 3.48 -1.83 3.03
CA ILE A 142 3.84 -1.30 1.71
C ILE A 142 5.12 -1.99 1.19
N LEU A 143 6.12 -2.17 2.04
CA LEU A 143 7.36 -2.85 1.69
C LEU A 143 7.08 -4.29 1.22
N ARG A 144 6.25 -5.05 1.95
CA ARG A 144 5.86 -6.40 1.54
C ARG A 144 5.16 -6.43 0.18
N LEU A 145 4.27 -5.48 -0.09
CA LEU A 145 3.64 -5.37 -1.41
C LEU A 145 4.64 -5.04 -2.51
N ASN A 146 5.58 -4.14 -2.22
CA ASN A 146 6.64 -3.80 -3.16
C ASN A 146 7.57 -4.98 -3.44
N GLU A 147 7.95 -5.74 -2.42
CA GLU A 147 8.70 -6.99 -2.58
C GLU A 147 7.91 -8.00 -3.43
N GLU A 148 6.60 -8.13 -3.23
CA GLU A 148 5.79 -9.01 -4.10
C GLU A 148 5.73 -8.53 -5.54
N PHE A 149 5.72 -7.22 -5.79
CA PHE A 149 5.82 -6.68 -7.15
C PHE A 149 7.20 -6.99 -7.78
N ASP A 150 8.27 -6.97 -7.00
CA ASP A 150 9.63 -7.24 -7.50
C ASP A 150 9.93 -8.75 -7.65
N ARG A 151 9.28 -9.61 -6.85
CA ARG A 151 9.51 -11.06 -6.83
C ARG A 151 9.02 -11.73 -8.11
N ARG A 152 9.91 -12.54 -8.70
CA ARG A 152 9.55 -13.49 -9.76
C ARG A 152 9.12 -14.80 -9.12
N ARG A 153 7.81 -15.08 -9.13
CA ARG A 153 7.27 -16.35 -8.60
C ARG A 153 7.24 -17.41 -9.69
N GLY A 154 7.97 -18.52 -9.53
CA GLY A 154 7.95 -19.69 -10.41
C GLY A 154 9.29 -20.41 -10.46
N ASP A 155 9.29 -21.71 -10.68
CA ASP A 155 10.50 -22.56 -10.69
C ASP A 155 11.54 -22.11 -11.72
N ASN A 156 11.08 -21.45 -12.80
CA ASN A 156 11.93 -20.96 -13.89
C ASN A 156 11.93 -19.42 -14.00
N GLY A 157 11.38 -18.70 -13.01
CA GLY A 157 11.25 -17.24 -13.08
C GLY A 157 10.25 -16.73 -14.12
N GLU A 158 9.21 -17.52 -14.42
CA GLU A 158 8.23 -17.26 -15.48
C GLU A 158 7.36 -16.01 -15.22
N ASN A 159 7.08 -15.66 -13.95
CA ASN A 159 6.35 -14.44 -13.64
C ASN A 159 7.25 -13.21 -13.74
N VAL A 160 6.79 -12.19 -14.48
CA VAL A 160 7.53 -10.95 -14.67
C VAL A 160 7.40 -10.05 -13.44
N GLY A 161 8.52 -9.65 -12.82
CA GLY A 161 8.49 -8.64 -11.76
C GLY A 161 8.20 -7.24 -12.30
N VAL A 162 7.43 -6.44 -11.56
CA VAL A 162 7.13 -5.03 -11.87
C VAL A 162 8.21 -4.14 -11.25
N TRP A 163 9.10 -3.63 -12.09
CA TRP A 163 10.21 -2.80 -11.65
C TRP A 163 9.74 -1.52 -10.92
N PRO A 164 10.55 -0.96 -9.99
CA PRO A 164 10.20 0.27 -9.27
C PRO A 164 9.93 1.47 -10.18
N GLY A 165 10.72 1.66 -11.25
CA GLY A 165 10.61 2.80 -12.16
C GLY A 165 9.21 2.95 -12.78
N PRO A 166 8.68 1.91 -13.47
CA PRO A 166 7.30 1.92 -13.97
C PRO A 166 6.26 2.23 -12.89
N ARG A 167 6.40 1.67 -11.67
CA ARG A 167 5.46 1.93 -10.55
C ARG A 167 5.44 3.40 -10.13
N HIS A 168 6.61 4.04 -10.05
CA HIS A 168 6.71 5.48 -9.78
C HIS A 168 6.07 6.30 -10.89
N LEU A 169 6.41 6.01 -12.14
CA LEU A 169 5.87 6.72 -13.31
C LEU A 169 4.34 6.62 -13.38
N ILE A 170 3.77 5.46 -13.10
CA ILE A 170 2.32 5.26 -13.00
C ILE A 170 1.72 6.15 -11.91
N SER A 171 2.36 6.18 -10.74
CA SER A 171 1.88 6.94 -9.58
C SER A 171 1.85 8.43 -9.88
N GLU A 172 2.94 8.98 -10.44
CA GLU A 172 3.05 10.39 -10.82
C GLU A 172 1.99 10.75 -11.87
N ARG A 173 1.82 9.93 -12.91
CA ARG A 173 0.81 10.16 -13.97
C ARG A 173 -0.63 10.09 -13.46
N MET A 174 -0.89 9.34 -12.40
CA MET A 174 -2.21 9.27 -11.77
C MET A 174 -2.54 10.53 -10.95
N ILE A 175 -1.53 11.27 -10.50
CA ILE A 175 -1.69 12.41 -9.59
C ILE A 175 -1.76 13.71 -10.41
N LYS A 176 -2.94 14.36 -10.45
CA LYS A 176 -3.20 15.50 -11.35
C LYS A 176 -2.28 16.72 -11.13
N ASN A 177 -1.73 16.88 -9.93
CA ASN A 177 -0.87 18.00 -9.55
C ASN A 177 0.58 17.56 -9.21
N ALA A 178 1.02 16.40 -9.69
CA ALA A 178 2.41 15.97 -9.50
C ALA A 178 3.33 16.73 -10.46
N SER A 179 3.65 17.99 -10.16
CA SER A 179 4.80 18.65 -10.80
C SER A 179 6.07 18.17 -10.12
N HIS A 180 7.10 17.81 -10.90
CA HIS A 180 8.42 17.34 -10.40
C HIS A 180 9.10 18.27 -9.38
N GLU A 181 8.67 19.54 -9.29
CA GLU A 181 9.30 20.58 -8.46
C GLU A 181 8.54 20.95 -7.19
N ASN A 182 7.29 20.51 -6.99
CA ASN A 182 6.49 20.96 -5.86
C ASN A 182 5.91 19.81 -5.04
N ASP A 183 5.93 20.06 -3.73
CA ASP A 183 5.24 19.28 -2.72
C ASP A 183 3.79 18.96 -3.16
N VAL A 184 3.42 17.68 -3.18
CA VAL A 184 2.09 17.20 -3.61
C VAL A 184 0.98 18.00 -2.89
N PRO A 185 0.10 18.76 -3.55
CA PRO A 185 -0.83 19.64 -2.82
C PRO A 185 -1.75 18.89 -1.82
N LEU A 186 -2.19 19.55 -0.73
CA LEU A 186 -3.07 18.94 0.28
C LEU A 186 -4.45 18.55 -0.26
N ASP A 187 -4.86 19.10 -1.41
CA ASP A 187 -6.07 18.85 -2.19
C ASP A 187 -5.84 17.85 -3.34
N THR A 188 -4.73 17.10 -3.31
CA THR A 188 -4.36 16.17 -4.38
C THR A 188 -5.48 15.22 -4.77
N ILE A 189 -5.80 15.24 -6.06
CA ILE A 189 -6.82 14.41 -6.67
C ILE A 189 -6.14 13.31 -7.50
N VAL A 190 -6.35 12.06 -7.09
CA VAL A 190 -6.03 10.89 -7.93
C VAL A 190 -7.01 10.84 -9.10
N SER A 191 -6.50 10.62 -10.30
CA SER A 191 -7.30 10.58 -11.53
C SER A 191 -8.36 9.48 -11.48
N GLY A 192 -9.58 9.83 -11.89
CA GLY A 192 -10.68 8.87 -12.04
C GLY A 192 -10.53 7.98 -13.28
N TYR A 193 -11.33 6.92 -13.35
CA TYR A 193 -11.25 5.92 -14.42
C TYR A 193 -11.36 6.52 -15.83
N ASN A 194 -12.28 7.47 -16.05
CA ASN A 194 -12.46 8.10 -17.37
C ASN A 194 -11.17 8.79 -17.88
N VAL A 195 -10.47 9.51 -17.01
CA VAL A 195 -9.20 10.19 -17.34
C VAL A 195 -8.08 9.16 -17.56
N PHE A 196 -8.05 8.11 -16.74
CA PHE A 196 -7.11 7.01 -16.93
C PHE A 196 -7.31 6.34 -18.30
N LEU A 197 -8.56 6.03 -18.65
CA LEU A 197 -8.94 5.39 -19.90
C LEU A 197 -8.58 6.26 -21.12
N SER A 198 -8.88 7.56 -21.09
CA SER A 198 -8.52 8.48 -22.17
C SER A 198 -7.01 8.58 -22.40
N ASN A 199 -6.23 8.36 -21.33
CA ASN A 199 -4.78 8.42 -21.34
C ASN A 199 -4.11 7.04 -21.45
N TRP A 200 -4.89 5.96 -21.58
CA TRP A 200 -4.38 4.59 -21.50
C TRP A 200 -3.26 4.34 -22.52
N LYS A 201 -3.55 4.56 -23.81
CA LYS A 201 -2.62 4.30 -24.91
C LYS A 201 -1.35 5.14 -24.86
N THR A 202 -1.45 6.38 -24.37
CA THR A 202 -0.37 7.36 -24.40
C THR A 202 0.50 7.34 -23.15
N HIS A 203 -0.07 7.08 -21.98
CA HIS A 203 0.60 7.29 -20.69
C HIS A 203 0.62 6.05 -19.79
N PHE A 204 -0.21 5.03 -20.01
CA PHE A 204 -0.31 3.92 -19.05
C PHE A 204 0.02 2.56 -19.64
N MET A 205 -0.25 2.34 -20.94
CA MET A 205 -0.10 1.03 -21.58
C MET A 205 1.30 0.44 -21.41
N GLU A 206 2.35 1.21 -21.71
CA GLU A 206 3.74 0.76 -21.60
C GLU A 206 4.16 0.46 -20.14
N PRO A 207 4.06 1.38 -19.17
CA PRO A 207 4.47 1.07 -17.80
C PRO A 207 3.58 0.04 -17.10
N MET A 208 2.33 -0.16 -17.56
CA MET A 208 1.43 -1.19 -17.05
C MET A 208 1.60 -2.57 -17.70
N ALA A 209 2.45 -2.70 -18.71
CA ALA A 209 2.60 -3.95 -19.46
C ALA A 209 2.88 -5.18 -18.57
N TYR A 210 3.60 -4.99 -17.46
CA TYR A 210 3.85 -6.04 -16.48
C TYR A 210 2.59 -6.56 -15.78
N PHE A 211 1.69 -5.65 -15.38
CA PHE A 211 0.41 -6.04 -14.78
C PHE A 211 -0.52 -6.66 -15.82
N CYS A 212 -0.49 -6.19 -17.07
CA CYS A 212 -1.18 -6.86 -18.17
C CYS A 212 -0.67 -8.31 -18.34
N GLN A 213 0.65 -8.52 -18.30
CA GLN A 213 1.23 -9.85 -18.41
C GLN A 213 0.79 -10.76 -17.25
N TRP A 214 0.69 -10.26 -16.02
CA TRP A 214 0.15 -11.05 -14.90
C TRP A 214 -1.28 -11.55 -15.15
N ILE A 215 -2.12 -10.70 -15.75
CA ILE A 215 -3.50 -11.05 -16.11
C ILE A 215 -3.48 -12.09 -17.23
N ASP A 216 -2.62 -11.92 -18.23
CA ASP A 216 -2.47 -12.83 -19.37
C ASP A 216 -2.00 -14.22 -18.92
N ASP A 217 -0.98 -14.27 -18.06
CA ASP A 217 -0.45 -15.48 -17.46
C ASP A 217 -1.53 -16.18 -16.64
N MET A 218 -2.30 -15.45 -15.84
CA MET A 218 -3.40 -16.02 -15.04
C MET A 218 -4.51 -16.61 -15.93
N VAL A 219 -4.91 -15.92 -17.01
CA VAL A 219 -5.93 -16.43 -17.95
C VAL A 219 -5.42 -17.68 -18.67
N MET A 220 -4.18 -17.65 -19.16
CA MET A 220 -3.55 -18.82 -19.79
C MET A 220 -3.44 -19.99 -18.83
N ALA A 221 -2.99 -19.75 -17.60
CA ALA A 221 -2.85 -20.74 -16.56
C ALA A 221 -4.16 -21.45 -16.23
N ARG A 222 -5.28 -20.72 -16.23
CA ARG A 222 -6.61 -21.32 -16.08
C ARG A 222 -6.95 -22.21 -17.27
N LYS A 223 -6.69 -21.78 -18.50
CA LYS A 223 -6.96 -22.57 -19.71
C LYS A 223 -6.14 -23.85 -19.77
N ILE A 224 -4.82 -23.76 -19.57
CA ILE A 224 -3.91 -24.92 -19.63
C ILE A 224 -3.82 -25.69 -18.29
N ARG A 225 -4.50 -25.19 -17.25
CA ARG A 225 -4.53 -25.74 -15.89
C ARG A 225 -3.15 -25.87 -15.24
N LYS A 226 -2.29 -24.89 -15.49
CA LYS A 226 -0.96 -24.80 -14.89
C LYS A 226 -1.05 -24.00 -13.60
N GLY A 227 -0.87 -24.67 -12.46
CA GLY A 227 -0.82 -24.01 -11.16
C GLY A 227 0.40 -23.08 -11.05
N GLY A 228 0.30 -22.07 -10.20
CA GLY A 228 1.44 -21.24 -9.80
C GLY A 228 1.67 -19.97 -10.63
N TRP A 229 1.15 -19.88 -11.85
CA TRP A 229 1.27 -18.69 -12.70
C TRP A 229 0.50 -17.48 -12.15
N ASP A 230 -0.57 -17.72 -11.40
CA ASP A 230 -1.33 -16.68 -10.71
C ASP A 230 -0.80 -16.36 -9.29
N SER A 231 0.34 -16.95 -8.88
CA SER A 231 0.85 -16.83 -7.50
C SER A 231 1.15 -15.40 -7.10
N ALA A 232 1.67 -14.57 -8.02
CA ALA A 232 1.96 -13.17 -7.76
C ALA A 232 0.68 -12.42 -7.38
N MET A 233 -0.37 -12.53 -8.21
CA MET A 233 -1.67 -11.91 -7.93
C MET A 233 -2.29 -12.44 -6.63
N ARG A 234 -2.18 -13.75 -6.33
CA ARG A 234 -2.69 -14.31 -5.07
C ARG A 234 -1.95 -13.74 -3.85
N ALA A 235 -0.63 -13.67 -3.91
CA ALA A 235 0.19 -13.13 -2.82
C ALA A 235 -0.06 -11.62 -2.61
N THR A 236 -0.14 -10.85 -3.71
CA THR A 236 -0.55 -9.44 -3.67
C THR A 236 -1.92 -9.29 -3.01
N GLN A 237 -2.90 -10.11 -3.39
CA GLN A 237 -4.24 -10.07 -2.80
C GLN A 237 -4.20 -10.32 -1.29
N HIS A 238 -3.42 -11.30 -0.83
CA HIS A 238 -3.28 -11.60 0.61
C HIS A 238 -2.65 -10.42 1.37
N ASN A 239 -1.60 -9.81 0.83
CA ASN A 239 -0.95 -8.66 1.46
C ASN A 239 -1.86 -7.42 1.49
N LEU A 240 -2.69 -7.23 0.47
CA LEU A 240 -3.70 -6.16 0.47
C LEU A 240 -4.79 -6.43 1.52
N VAL A 241 -5.21 -7.68 1.72
CA VAL A 241 -6.14 -8.03 2.83
C VAL A 241 -5.52 -7.68 4.18
N ASP A 242 -4.26 -8.07 4.41
CA ASP A 242 -3.55 -7.73 5.65
C ASP A 242 -3.45 -6.20 5.84
N MET A 243 -3.24 -5.46 4.75
CA MET A 243 -3.24 -3.99 4.78
C MET A 243 -4.61 -3.41 5.13
N VAL A 244 -5.69 -3.89 4.51
CA VAL A 244 -7.05 -3.40 4.82
C VAL A 244 -7.43 -3.74 6.26
N GLN A 245 -7.15 -4.96 6.74
CA GLN A 245 -7.41 -5.34 8.13
C GLN A 245 -6.70 -4.43 9.13
N TYR A 246 -5.49 -3.98 8.79
CA TYR A 246 -4.73 -3.07 9.63
C TYR A 246 -5.27 -1.64 9.61
N LEU A 247 -5.64 -1.12 8.43
CA LEU A 247 -6.13 0.25 8.26
C LEU A 247 -7.61 0.41 8.69
N ASP A 248 -8.42 -0.64 8.61
CA ASP A 248 -9.86 -0.66 8.93
C ASP A 248 -10.12 -0.75 10.45
N ARG A 249 -9.78 0.33 11.16
CA ARG A 249 -9.95 0.42 12.63
C ARG A 249 -11.40 0.24 13.08
N THR A 250 -12.36 0.61 12.23
CA THR A 250 -13.81 0.52 12.51
C THR A 250 -14.41 -0.83 12.13
N LYS A 251 -13.62 -1.73 11.51
CA LYS A 251 -14.05 -3.04 11.02
C LYS A 251 -15.21 -2.98 10.02
N MET A 252 -15.31 -1.87 9.26
CA MET A 252 -16.37 -1.68 8.28
C MET A 252 -16.27 -2.67 7.12
N TYR A 253 -15.05 -3.03 6.72
CA TYR A 253 -14.78 -3.93 5.60
C TYR A 253 -14.41 -5.34 6.07
N SER A 254 -14.00 -5.50 7.33
CA SER A 254 -13.51 -6.76 7.90
C SER A 254 -14.43 -7.96 7.69
N SER A 255 -15.76 -7.77 7.69
CA SER A 255 -16.74 -8.85 7.43
C SER A 255 -16.80 -9.31 5.97
N TYR A 256 -16.26 -8.52 5.04
CA TYR A 256 -16.29 -8.76 3.60
C TYR A 256 -14.92 -9.16 3.04
N LEU A 257 -13.85 -8.99 3.83
CA LEU A 257 -12.50 -9.37 3.42
C LEU A 257 -12.38 -10.88 3.29
N ARG A 258 -11.82 -11.31 2.16
CA ARG A 258 -11.60 -12.73 1.88
C ARG A 258 -10.20 -12.90 1.36
N LYS A 259 -9.46 -13.84 1.93
CA LYS A 259 -8.22 -14.30 1.32
C LYS A 259 -8.55 -15.34 0.26
N VAL A 260 -7.94 -15.18 -0.90
CA VAL A 260 -7.93 -16.17 -1.97
C VAL A 260 -7.43 -17.53 -1.44
N LYS A 261 -7.95 -18.66 -1.94
CA LYS A 261 -7.46 -19.99 -1.53
C LYS A 261 -5.93 -20.10 -1.70
N LYS A 262 -5.29 -20.80 -0.74
CA LYS A 262 -3.83 -20.87 -0.55
C LYS A 262 -3.08 -20.97 -1.87
N VAL A 263 -2.06 -20.13 -2.00
CA VAL A 263 -0.96 -20.33 -2.96
C VAL A 263 -0.30 -21.67 -2.60
N GLN A 264 -0.10 -22.56 -3.57
CA GLN A 264 0.70 -23.77 -3.34
C GLN A 264 2.16 -23.44 -2.97
N TRP A 265 2.60 -22.20 -3.23
CA TRP A 265 4.00 -21.77 -3.19
C TRP A 265 4.18 -20.52 -2.30
N PHE A 266 4.94 -20.69 -1.20
CA PHE A 266 5.56 -19.64 -0.37
C PHE A 266 4.79 -18.32 -0.26
N CYS A 267 3.67 -18.31 0.48
CA CYS A 267 2.99 -17.07 0.82
C CYS A 267 3.48 -16.57 2.19
N ASP A 268 4.04 -15.36 2.23
CA ASP A 268 4.59 -14.74 3.46
C ASP A 268 3.51 -14.01 4.29
N CYS A 269 2.23 -14.34 4.08
CA CYS A 269 1.12 -13.69 4.78
C CYS A 269 1.14 -14.03 6.28
N VAL A 270 0.84 -13.04 7.15
CA VAL A 270 0.99 -13.18 8.62
C VAL A 270 0.15 -14.33 9.18
N THR A 271 -0.99 -14.59 8.56
CA THR A 271 -1.90 -15.69 8.90
C THR A 271 -2.43 -16.31 7.61
N CYS A 272 -1.65 -17.22 7.05
CA CYS A 272 -2.14 -18.13 6.02
C CYS A 272 -2.92 -19.30 6.68
N ASN A 273 -3.77 -18.99 7.68
CA ASN A 273 -4.48 -19.96 8.51
C ASN A 273 -5.81 -20.38 7.84
N PRO A 274 -6.01 -21.67 7.55
CA PRO A 274 -7.13 -22.16 6.75
C PRO A 274 -8.45 -22.40 7.50
N GLU A 275 -8.70 -21.79 8.66
CA GLU A 275 -9.79 -22.25 9.54
C GLU A 275 -11.21 -21.79 9.14
N ASP A 276 -11.38 -20.77 8.30
CA ASP A 276 -12.70 -20.42 7.75
C ASP A 276 -12.95 -21.12 6.40
N ARG A 277 -13.15 -22.43 6.48
CA ARG A 277 -13.12 -23.39 5.37
C ARG A 277 -14.49 -23.91 4.96
N THR A 278 -15.53 -23.11 5.05
CA THR A 278 -16.74 -23.38 4.25
C THR A 278 -16.66 -22.58 2.97
N PRO A 279 -16.28 -23.21 1.82
CA PRO A 279 -16.72 -22.69 0.53
C PRO A 279 -18.21 -22.41 0.66
N LEU A 280 -18.66 -21.24 0.22
CA LEU A 280 -20.06 -20.84 0.23
C LEU A 280 -20.90 -21.84 -0.58
N ARG A 281 -21.22 -22.98 0.01
CA ARG A 281 -22.22 -23.92 -0.51
C ARG A 281 -23.62 -23.29 -0.42
N TYR A 282 -23.75 -22.11 0.20
CA TYR A 282 -25.03 -21.53 0.60
C TYR A 282 -25.16 -20.00 0.46
N ARG A 283 -24.49 -19.39 -0.53
CA ARG A 283 -24.99 -18.13 -1.09
C ARG A 283 -25.36 -18.40 -2.54
N GLY A 284 -26.56 -18.00 -2.95
CA GLY A 284 -26.98 -17.94 -4.35
C GLY A 284 -26.22 -16.88 -5.14
N ASP A 285 -24.89 -16.82 -4.98
CA ASP A 285 -24.01 -16.06 -5.86
C ASP A 285 -23.95 -16.82 -7.18
N SER A 286 -24.86 -16.44 -8.09
CA SER A 286 -25.06 -17.07 -9.39
C SER A 286 -23.78 -17.14 -10.21
N ARG A 287 -22.78 -16.29 -9.90
CA ARG A 287 -21.48 -16.25 -10.58
C ARG A 287 -20.70 -17.57 -10.55
N HIS A 288 -20.95 -18.46 -9.58
CA HIS A 288 -20.32 -19.79 -9.57
C HIS A 288 -20.99 -20.80 -10.53
N ASN A 289 -22.22 -20.49 -10.92
CA ASN A 289 -23.01 -21.24 -11.88
C ASN A 289 -22.87 -20.68 -13.30
N ASP A 290 -22.27 -19.50 -13.46
CA ASP A 290 -21.97 -18.94 -14.77
C ASP A 290 -21.07 -19.88 -15.57
N GLN A 291 -21.37 -19.98 -16.86
CA GLN A 291 -20.52 -20.69 -17.82
C GLN A 291 -19.31 -19.77 -18.11
N GLY A 292 -18.12 -20.21 -17.72
CA GLY A 292 -16.91 -19.40 -17.82
C GLY A 292 -15.66 -20.16 -17.42
N LEU A 293 -14.50 -19.58 -17.69
CA LEU A 293 -13.20 -20.16 -17.36
C LEU A 293 -12.99 -20.12 -15.83
N ARG A 294 -13.15 -21.27 -15.18
CA ARG A 294 -13.09 -21.44 -13.72
C ARG A 294 -11.65 -21.36 -13.20
N PRO A 295 -11.44 -21.10 -11.90
CA PRO A 295 -10.11 -21.23 -11.29
C PRO A 295 -9.56 -22.66 -11.44
N TRP A 296 -8.25 -22.77 -11.69
CA TRP A 296 -7.58 -24.03 -12.04
C TRP A 296 -7.69 -25.14 -10.99
N TYR A 297 -8.00 -24.83 -9.72
CA TYR A 297 -8.08 -25.79 -8.62
C TYR A 297 -9.50 -26.31 -8.32
N VAL A 298 -10.54 -25.84 -9.03
CA VAL A 298 -11.94 -26.27 -8.78
C VAL A 298 -12.24 -27.54 -9.58
N ASN A 299 -11.98 -28.71 -8.96
CA ASN A 299 -12.07 -29.99 -9.65
C ASN A 299 -13.48 -30.61 -9.78
N GLU A 300 -14.45 -30.20 -8.94
CA GLU A 300 -15.67 -30.98 -8.71
C GLU A 300 -16.82 -30.77 -9.72
N LYS A 301 -16.69 -29.79 -10.64
CA LYS A 301 -17.70 -29.47 -11.68
C LYS A 301 -17.06 -28.96 -12.98
N LEU A 302 -16.09 -29.72 -13.49
CA LEU A 302 -15.34 -29.35 -14.71
C LEU A 302 -16.02 -29.88 -15.97
N ASP A 303 -16.36 -28.98 -16.87
CA ASP A 303 -16.69 -29.31 -18.26
C ASP A 303 -15.43 -29.04 -19.12
N ARG A 304 -14.65 -30.10 -19.38
CA ARG A 304 -13.44 -30.00 -20.24
C ARG A 304 -13.77 -29.58 -21.65
N ALA A 305 -14.89 -30.05 -22.19
CA ALA A 305 -15.31 -29.70 -23.54
C ALA A 305 -15.61 -28.21 -23.62
N TYR A 306 -16.23 -27.64 -22.57
CA TYR A 306 -16.47 -26.20 -22.49
C TYR A 306 -15.18 -25.37 -22.48
N ASP A 307 -14.20 -25.71 -21.62
CA ASP A 307 -12.92 -24.95 -21.55
C ASP A 307 -12.16 -24.99 -22.89
N GLU A 308 -12.21 -26.13 -23.60
CA GLU A 308 -11.59 -26.29 -24.94
C GLU A 308 -12.30 -25.47 -26.02
N MET A 309 -13.59 -25.17 -25.86
CA MET A 309 -14.36 -24.33 -26.78
C MET A 309 -14.03 -22.84 -26.66
N ILE A 310 -13.50 -22.38 -25.52
CA ILE A 310 -13.14 -20.97 -25.33
C ILE A 310 -11.87 -20.67 -26.14
N THR A 311 -12.02 -19.91 -27.22
CA THR A 311 -10.88 -19.42 -27.99
C THR A 311 -10.20 -18.28 -27.25
N LEU A 312 -8.86 -18.27 -27.24
CA LEU A 312 -8.07 -17.16 -26.69
C LEU A 312 -7.30 -16.42 -27.78
N GLU A 313 -7.83 -16.44 -29.01
CA GLU A 313 -7.29 -15.68 -30.15
C GLU A 313 -7.07 -14.20 -29.79
N PRO A 314 -8.02 -13.51 -29.09
CA PRO A 314 -7.79 -12.13 -28.70
C PRO A 314 -6.59 -11.96 -27.75
N LEU A 315 -6.31 -12.94 -26.89
CA LEU A 315 -5.18 -12.88 -25.98
C LEU A 315 -3.84 -12.98 -26.73
N GLU A 316 -3.77 -13.84 -27.74
CA GLU A 316 -2.58 -14.02 -28.59
C GLU A 316 -2.30 -12.77 -29.45
N GLU A 317 -3.34 -12.06 -29.87
CA GLU A 317 -3.21 -10.81 -30.65
C GLU A 317 -2.87 -9.58 -29.79
N MET A 318 -3.28 -9.56 -28.52
CA MET A 318 -3.24 -8.39 -27.65
C MET A 318 -2.12 -8.39 -26.62
N THR A 319 -1.16 -9.31 -26.71
CA THR A 319 -0.04 -9.32 -25.76
C THR A 319 0.61 -7.93 -25.80
N CYS A 320 0.39 -7.13 -24.75
CA CYS A 320 0.87 -5.75 -24.62
C CYS A 320 2.42 -5.70 -24.48
N THR A 321 3.06 -6.87 -24.62
CA THR A 321 4.46 -7.20 -24.42
C THR A 321 5.27 -7.17 -25.70
N THR A 322 4.81 -6.50 -26.76
CA THR A 322 5.55 -6.36 -28.02
C THR A 322 6.97 -5.78 -27.89
N GLY A 323 7.41 -5.34 -26.69
CA GLY A 323 8.80 -4.96 -26.39
C GLY A 323 9.51 -5.78 -25.28
N PHE A 324 8.81 -6.59 -24.49
CA PHE A 324 9.45 -7.45 -23.48
C PHE A 324 9.59 -8.86 -24.06
N ASN A 325 10.75 -9.10 -24.68
CA ASN A 325 11.14 -10.33 -25.36
C ASN A 325 10.65 -11.60 -24.64
N GLN A 326 9.51 -12.14 -25.08
CA GLN A 326 9.06 -13.49 -24.74
C GLN A 326 9.97 -14.56 -25.35
N THR A 327 10.99 -14.20 -26.14
CA THR A 327 12.01 -15.14 -26.67
C THR A 327 12.84 -15.85 -25.60
N LEU A 328 12.83 -15.38 -24.34
CA LEU A 328 13.41 -16.14 -23.21
C LEU A 328 12.50 -17.27 -22.72
N ALA A 329 11.19 -17.18 -22.94
CA ALA A 329 10.32 -18.34 -22.89
C ALA A 329 10.50 -19.07 -24.23
N GLY A 330 11.37 -20.07 -24.26
CA GLY A 330 11.56 -20.90 -25.46
C GLY A 330 10.22 -21.33 -26.07
N PRO A 331 10.16 -21.61 -27.38
CA PRO A 331 8.91 -21.85 -28.09
C PRO A 331 8.03 -22.80 -27.30
N LEU A 332 6.86 -22.32 -26.86
CA LEU A 332 5.84 -23.15 -26.22
C LEU A 332 5.61 -24.33 -27.15
N GLY A 333 6.13 -25.48 -26.73
CA GLY A 333 6.28 -26.63 -27.61
C GLY A 333 4.93 -27.02 -28.18
N LYS A 334 4.74 -26.81 -29.48
CA LYS A 334 3.67 -27.42 -30.29
C LYS A 334 3.81 -28.96 -30.40
N ASN A 335 4.48 -29.60 -29.44
CA ASN A 335 4.78 -31.02 -29.48
C ASN A 335 3.79 -31.81 -28.61
N ASN A 336 3.02 -32.65 -29.32
CA ASN A 336 2.36 -33.86 -28.84
C ASN A 336 0.96 -33.75 -28.21
N MET A 337 -0.01 -33.22 -28.97
CA MET A 337 -1.40 -33.71 -28.95
C MET A 337 -1.72 -34.63 -30.16
N ARG A 338 -0.75 -35.45 -30.57
CA ARG A 338 -0.99 -36.58 -31.48
C ARG A 338 -0.29 -37.81 -30.93
N ARG A 339 -1.01 -38.60 -30.13
CA ARG A 339 -1.01 -40.08 -30.09
C ARG A 339 -1.57 -40.54 -28.75
N ARG A 340 -2.83 -40.98 -28.78
CA ARG A 340 -3.33 -42.24 -28.18
C ARG A 340 -4.76 -42.40 -28.69
N ALA A 341 -4.83 -43.03 -29.86
CA ALA A 341 -5.95 -43.89 -30.23
C ALA A 341 -5.72 -45.25 -29.54
#